data_AF-R1DZV6-F1
#
_entry.id   AF-R1DZV6-F1
#
_cell.length_a   1.000
_cell.length_b   1.000
_cell.length_c   1.000
_cell.angle_alpha   90.00
_cell.angle_beta   90.00
_cell.angle_gamma   90.00
#
_symmetry.space_group_name_H-M   'P 1'
#
loop_
_entity.id
_entity.type
_entity.pdbx_description
1 polymer ?
#
loop_
_entity_poly.entity_id
_entity_poly.type
_entity_poly.pdbx_seq_one_letter_code
_entity_poly.pdbx_strand_id
1 'polypeptide(L)'
;MTPRSLFALLALLSSTDACTMYGVSRTASADGSTMVSHSDDGAGDSDSRLSYVPPARHKPGSMRDIYPTIDEYPKFIGDAFGKTFLPLPGQALTKPIGQIPQVEATHGYYLNGYAIQNDCELSFGESTASAVFRADAVGTPNGTALLAIEELSHLAAERVCTAREAVQLMGDLAVQYGFFGPDGGAGEMLVVGDPDEVFVFHILSDPTARSAIWAAQRVPEGEVMVAANHFVIREVDLDDADRFLGSPHMHRVALQHGLGTGEGS
;
A
#
# COMPACT_ATOMS: atom_id res chain seq x y z
N MET A 1 -11.15 41.91 -44.77
CA MET A 1 -10.23 40.76 -44.56
C MET A 1 -10.18 40.49 -43.06
N THR A 2 -10.95 39.51 -42.60
CA THR A 2 -11.04 39.10 -41.19
C THR A 2 -9.98 38.04 -40.91
N PRO A 3 -9.18 38.15 -39.83
CA PRO A 3 -8.25 37.10 -39.47
C PRO A 3 -9.07 35.94 -38.90
N ARG A 4 -8.98 34.78 -39.56
CA ARG A 4 -9.57 33.52 -39.14
C ARG A 4 -8.95 33.08 -37.82
N SER A 5 -9.80 32.85 -36.84
CA SER A 5 -9.49 32.21 -35.56
C SER A 5 -8.79 30.88 -35.78
N LEU A 6 -7.52 30.79 -35.36
CA LEU A 6 -6.81 29.53 -35.20
C LEU A 6 -6.83 29.19 -33.71
N PHE A 7 -7.94 28.63 -33.23
CA PHE A 7 -7.93 27.91 -31.94
C PHE A 7 -7.30 26.54 -32.23
N ALA A 8 -5.98 26.47 -32.14
CA ALA A 8 -5.28 25.21 -31.97
C ALA A 8 -5.65 24.69 -30.57
N LEU A 9 -6.55 23.72 -30.52
CA LEU A 9 -6.83 22.93 -29.34
C LEU A 9 -5.56 22.10 -29.07
N LEU A 10 -4.64 22.66 -28.28
CA LEU A 10 -3.60 21.87 -27.63
C LEU A 10 -4.36 20.94 -26.67
N ALA A 11 -4.64 19.71 -27.10
CA ALA A 11 -4.91 18.64 -26.16
C ALA A 11 -3.62 18.52 -25.33
N LEU A 12 -3.63 19.13 -24.15
CA LEU A 12 -2.65 18.87 -23.13
C LEU A 12 -2.69 17.36 -22.92
N LEU A 13 -1.63 16.67 -23.31
CA LEU A 13 -1.37 15.30 -22.89
C LEU A 13 -1.11 15.38 -21.39
N SER A 14 -2.18 15.42 -20.59
CA SER A 14 -2.11 15.12 -19.17
C SER A 14 -1.81 13.64 -19.06
N SER A 15 -0.56 13.29 -18.75
CA SER A 15 -0.24 11.99 -18.17
C SER A 15 -0.96 11.92 -16.83
N THR A 16 -2.00 11.11 -16.75
CA THR A 16 -2.72 10.81 -15.51
C THR A 16 -2.14 9.53 -14.94
N ASP A 17 -1.63 9.58 -13.72
CA ASP A 17 -1.38 8.38 -12.94
C ASP A 17 -2.75 7.78 -12.57
N ALA A 18 -3.00 6.54 -13.00
CA ALA A 18 -4.34 5.96 -13.07
C ALA A 18 -4.39 4.47 -12.69
N CYS A 19 -3.57 4.06 -11.72
CA CYS A 19 -3.50 2.68 -11.23
C CYS A 19 -4.90 2.10 -10.98
N THR A 20 -5.14 0.90 -11.50
CA THR A 20 -6.38 0.15 -11.29
C THR A 20 -6.04 -1.22 -10.71
N MET A 21 -6.61 -1.53 -9.56
CA MET A 21 -6.48 -2.83 -8.91
C MET A 21 -7.77 -3.65 -8.98
N TYR A 22 -7.64 -4.97 -8.95
CA TYR A 22 -8.77 -5.89 -8.88
C TYR A 22 -8.47 -7.13 -8.05
N GLY A 23 -9.51 -7.65 -7.42
CA GLY A 23 -9.49 -8.84 -6.59
C GLY A 23 -10.62 -9.79 -6.97
N VAL A 24 -10.32 -11.07 -7.15
CA VAL A 24 -11.29 -12.10 -7.52
C VAL A 24 -11.39 -13.11 -6.38
N SER A 25 -12.59 -13.28 -5.84
CA SER A 25 -12.84 -14.31 -4.83
C SER A 25 -12.78 -15.72 -5.44
N ARG A 26 -12.54 -16.71 -4.58
CA ARG A 26 -12.36 -18.11 -4.98
C ARG A 26 -13.52 -18.65 -5.82
N THR A 27 -14.78 -18.38 -5.43
CA THR A 27 -15.94 -18.87 -6.20
C THR A 27 -16.36 -17.95 -7.35
N ALA A 28 -15.68 -16.83 -7.58
CA ALA A 28 -15.87 -16.00 -8.76
C ALA A 28 -15.00 -16.45 -9.95
N SER A 29 -13.86 -17.09 -9.68
CA SER A 29 -12.97 -17.61 -10.71
C SER A 29 -13.47 -18.94 -11.30
N ALA A 30 -13.03 -19.25 -12.52
CA ALA A 30 -13.44 -20.46 -13.22
C ALA A 30 -12.76 -21.74 -12.68
N ASP A 31 -11.62 -21.60 -12.02
CA ASP A 31 -10.78 -22.70 -11.53
C ASP A 31 -10.72 -22.78 -10.00
N GLY A 32 -11.39 -21.87 -9.29
CA GLY A 32 -11.37 -21.84 -7.84
C GLY A 32 -10.11 -21.22 -7.25
N SER A 33 -9.35 -20.42 -8.00
CA SER A 33 -8.27 -19.59 -7.45
C SER A 33 -8.80 -18.25 -6.94
N THR A 34 -8.09 -17.65 -5.99
CA THR A 34 -8.16 -16.20 -5.80
C THR A 34 -7.29 -15.51 -6.85
N MET A 35 -7.53 -14.22 -7.13
CA MET A 35 -6.66 -13.42 -7.99
C MET A 35 -6.50 -12.02 -7.43
N VAL A 36 -5.27 -11.51 -7.50
CA VAL A 36 -4.86 -10.18 -7.05
C VAL A 36 -3.99 -9.58 -8.15
N SER A 37 -4.27 -8.34 -8.56
CA SER A 37 -3.48 -7.66 -9.59
C SER A 37 -3.77 -6.17 -9.61
N HIS A 38 -2.86 -5.41 -10.19
CA HIS A 38 -3.06 -4.00 -10.53
C HIS A 38 -2.38 -3.60 -11.85
N SER A 39 -2.77 -2.46 -12.41
CA SER A 39 -1.88 -1.66 -13.26
C SER A 39 -1.07 -0.73 -12.37
N ASP A 40 0.23 -0.64 -12.65
CA ASP A 40 1.15 0.32 -12.04
C ASP A 40 1.48 1.36 -13.12
N ASP A 41 0.72 2.46 -13.09
CA ASP A 41 0.75 3.53 -14.09
C ASP A 41 1.70 4.68 -13.66
N GLY A 42 2.80 4.31 -13.01
CA GLY A 42 3.72 5.21 -12.34
C GLY A 42 4.23 6.39 -13.16
N ALA A 43 4.56 7.48 -12.47
CA ALA A 43 5.01 8.72 -13.08
C ALA A 43 6.50 8.72 -13.45
N GLY A 44 6.84 9.31 -14.60
CA GLY A 44 8.23 9.61 -14.97
C GLY A 44 9.05 8.42 -15.48
N ASP A 45 10.29 8.28 -14.99
CA ASP A 45 11.23 7.21 -15.36
C ASP A 45 11.16 6.08 -14.33
N SER A 46 10.06 5.33 -14.36
CA SER A 46 9.75 4.31 -13.37
C SER A 46 10.70 3.10 -13.44
N ASP A 47 11.14 2.65 -12.27
CA ASP A 47 12.06 1.52 -12.17
C ASP A 47 11.32 0.17 -12.18
N SER A 48 11.28 -0.46 -13.35
CA SER A 48 10.58 -1.74 -13.59
C SER A 48 11.32 -3.00 -13.13
N ARG A 49 12.43 -2.86 -12.41
CA ARG A 49 13.22 -4.01 -11.96
C ARG A 49 12.47 -4.86 -10.93
N LEU A 50 12.32 -6.15 -11.22
CA LEU A 50 11.80 -7.16 -10.32
C LEU A 50 12.92 -7.77 -9.46
N SER A 51 12.66 -7.97 -8.17
CA SER A 51 13.58 -8.65 -7.27
C SER A 51 12.89 -9.75 -6.46
N TYR A 52 13.69 -10.73 -6.05
CA TYR A 52 13.31 -11.69 -5.02
C TYR A 52 14.16 -11.44 -3.78
N VAL A 53 13.48 -11.25 -2.65
CA VAL A 53 14.09 -11.17 -1.33
C VAL A 53 14.05 -12.56 -0.72
N PRO A 54 15.20 -13.20 -0.44
CA PRO A 54 15.21 -14.52 0.19
C PRO A 54 14.73 -14.46 1.66
N PRO A 55 14.14 -15.53 2.20
CA PRO A 55 13.84 -15.63 3.62
C PRO A 55 15.12 -15.50 4.45
N ALA A 56 15.04 -14.83 5.59
CA ALA A 56 16.18 -14.55 6.44
C ALA A 56 15.92 -14.92 7.90
N ARG A 57 17.01 -15.06 8.67
CA ARG A 57 16.97 -15.16 10.13
C ARG A 57 17.72 -14.00 10.74
N HIS A 58 17.17 -13.44 11.81
CA HIS A 58 17.71 -12.27 12.49
C HIS A 58 17.98 -12.55 13.96
N LYS A 59 18.93 -11.81 14.54
CA LYS A 59 19.28 -11.97 15.95
C LYS A 59 18.18 -11.37 16.83
N PRO A 60 17.88 -11.93 18.01
CA PRO A 60 16.97 -11.31 18.96
C PRO A 60 17.33 -9.85 19.26
N GLY A 61 16.33 -8.96 19.20
CA GLY A 61 16.51 -7.53 19.44
C GLY A 61 17.14 -6.74 18.29
N SER A 62 17.34 -7.34 17.11
CA SER A 62 17.73 -6.58 15.92
C SER A 62 16.63 -5.64 15.45
N MET A 63 17.01 -4.66 14.63
CA MET A 63 16.12 -3.68 14.01
C MET A 63 16.04 -3.91 12.50
N ARG A 64 14.87 -3.61 11.91
CA ARG A 64 14.61 -3.59 10.47
C ARG A 64 14.62 -2.14 10.02
N ASP A 65 15.55 -1.81 9.12
CA ASP A 65 15.62 -0.51 8.46
C ASP A 65 14.35 -0.26 7.65
N ILE A 66 13.87 0.98 7.66
CA ILE A 66 12.79 1.47 6.80
C ILE A 66 13.39 2.45 5.81
N TYR A 67 13.14 2.21 4.52
CA TYR A 67 13.67 3.02 3.43
C TYR A 67 12.61 4.00 2.90
N PRO A 68 13.02 5.12 2.28
CA PRO A 68 12.09 6.04 1.64
C PRO A 68 11.48 5.41 0.39
N THR A 69 10.23 5.76 0.08
CA THR A 69 9.61 5.49 -1.22
C THR A 69 10.20 6.41 -2.28
N ILE A 70 10.65 5.84 -3.40
CA ILE A 70 11.25 6.54 -4.55
C ILE A 70 10.77 5.83 -5.82
N ASP A 71 10.10 6.52 -6.72
CA ASP A 71 9.60 5.88 -7.96
C ASP A 71 10.61 5.94 -9.11
N GLU A 72 11.39 7.02 -9.14
CA GLU A 72 12.38 7.26 -10.17
C GLU A 72 13.53 6.25 -10.13
N TYR A 73 14.03 5.86 -11.31
CA TYR A 73 15.20 5.02 -11.41
C TYR A 73 16.47 5.74 -10.90
N PRO A 74 17.26 5.12 -9.99
CA PRO A 74 17.00 3.86 -9.30
C PRO A 74 16.14 4.03 -8.03
N LYS A 75 15.09 3.21 -7.87
CA LYS A 75 14.20 3.27 -6.69
C LYS A 75 14.88 2.89 -5.37
N PHE A 76 15.86 2.00 -5.48
CA PHE A 76 16.65 1.55 -4.35
C PHE A 76 18.05 1.14 -4.79
N ILE A 77 19.02 1.39 -3.92
CA ILE A 77 20.42 0.97 -4.06
C ILE A 77 20.89 0.39 -2.73
N GLY A 78 21.08 -0.92 -2.69
CA GLY A 78 21.47 -1.67 -1.49
C GLY A 78 21.20 -3.16 -1.62
N ASP A 79 21.33 -3.87 -0.51
CA ASP A 79 21.14 -5.33 -0.43
C ASP A 79 19.85 -5.74 0.32
N ALA A 80 19.12 -4.80 0.92
CA ALA A 80 17.90 -5.07 1.67
C ALA A 80 16.79 -5.72 0.84
N PHE A 81 16.68 -5.34 -0.43
CA PHE A 81 15.64 -5.84 -1.35
C PHE A 81 16.18 -6.84 -2.37
N GLY A 82 17.16 -7.67 -1.96
CA GLY A 82 17.75 -8.70 -2.80
C GLY A 82 18.83 -8.17 -3.74
N LYS A 83 19.31 -9.03 -4.64
CA LYS A 83 20.52 -8.76 -5.45
C LYS A 83 20.30 -7.78 -6.60
N THR A 84 19.05 -7.56 -7.00
CA THR A 84 18.68 -6.71 -8.15
C THR A 84 19.11 -5.25 -7.97
N PHE A 85 19.22 -4.79 -6.71
CA PHE A 85 19.48 -3.40 -6.37
C PHE A 85 20.89 -3.14 -5.84
N LEU A 86 21.81 -4.11 -5.98
CA LEU A 86 23.19 -3.93 -5.53
C LEU A 86 23.86 -2.72 -6.24
N PRO A 87 24.70 -1.96 -5.52
CA PRO A 87 25.30 -0.74 -6.05
C PRO A 87 26.22 -1.01 -7.25
N LEU A 88 26.03 -0.23 -8.30
CA LEU A 88 26.99 -0.10 -9.40
C LEU A 88 28.12 0.89 -9.04
N PRO A 89 29.27 0.85 -9.73
CA PRO A 89 30.36 1.79 -9.50
C PRO A 89 29.90 3.25 -9.55
N GLY A 90 30.15 3.99 -8.46
CA GLY A 90 29.79 5.41 -8.34
C GLY A 90 28.40 5.68 -7.76
N GLN A 91 27.59 4.65 -7.49
CA GLN A 91 26.30 4.81 -6.82
C GLN A 91 26.45 4.87 -5.29
N ALA A 92 25.67 5.74 -4.65
CA ALA A 92 25.54 5.81 -3.21
C ALA A 92 24.41 4.90 -2.72
N LEU A 93 24.57 4.30 -1.54
CA LEU A 93 23.52 3.49 -0.94
C LEU A 93 22.32 4.36 -0.55
N THR A 94 21.11 3.83 -0.75
CA THR A 94 19.88 4.42 -0.22
C THR A 94 19.96 4.42 1.30
N LYS A 95 19.72 5.58 1.92
CA LYS A 95 19.77 5.72 3.38
C LYS A 95 18.40 5.41 3.98
N PRO A 96 18.33 4.66 5.08
CA PRO A 96 17.08 4.46 5.78
C PRO A 96 16.58 5.76 6.43
N ILE A 97 15.27 5.89 6.55
CA ILE A 97 14.58 7.02 7.19
C ILE A 97 14.15 6.69 8.63
N GLY A 98 14.16 5.42 9.01
CA GLY A 98 13.88 4.98 10.37
C GLY A 98 14.08 3.47 10.53
N GLN A 99 13.66 2.94 11.68
CA GLN A 99 13.80 1.52 12.01
C GLN A 99 12.64 1.05 12.89
N ILE A 100 12.25 -0.21 12.74
CA ILE A 100 11.29 -0.90 13.63
C ILE A 100 11.91 -2.20 14.18
N PRO A 101 11.39 -2.77 15.29
CA PRO A 101 11.85 -4.08 15.77
C PRO A 101 11.75 -5.15 14.67
N GLN A 102 12.78 -5.97 14.55
CA GLN A 102 12.82 -7.06 13.59
C GLN A 102 12.33 -8.38 14.20
N VAL A 103 11.70 -9.21 13.36
CA VAL A 103 11.26 -10.57 13.70
C VAL A 103 12.40 -11.58 13.55
N GLU A 104 12.34 -12.72 14.24
CA GLU A 104 13.41 -13.72 14.22
C GLU A 104 13.60 -14.35 12.83
N ALA A 105 12.51 -14.55 12.09
CA ALA A 105 12.53 -15.16 10.77
C ALA A 105 11.56 -14.42 9.83
N THR A 106 11.93 -14.31 8.56
CA THR A 106 11.10 -13.73 7.50
C THR A 106 10.85 -14.74 6.39
N HIS A 107 9.72 -14.57 5.68
CA HIS A 107 9.43 -15.24 4.43
C HIS A 107 10.19 -14.58 3.27
N GLY A 108 10.44 -15.35 2.21
CA GLY A 108 10.89 -14.77 0.95
C GLY A 108 9.72 -14.22 0.16
N TYR A 109 9.96 -13.24 -0.70
CA TYR A 109 8.93 -12.63 -1.52
C TYR A 109 9.49 -11.95 -2.77
N TYR A 110 8.64 -11.85 -3.79
CA TYR A 110 8.90 -11.03 -4.97
C TYR A 110 8.41 -9.60 -4.75
N LEU A 111 9.15 -8.62 -5.28
CA LEU A 111 8.79 -7.22 -5.24
C LEU A 111 9.22 -6.46 -6.49
N ASN A 112 8.48 -5.40 -6.80
CA ASN A 112 8.93 -4.31 -7.66
C ASN A 112 9.03 -3.02 -6.82
N GLY A 113 7.94 -2.25 -6.71
CA GLY A 113 7.78 -1.16 -5.74
C GLY A 113 7.05 -1.64 -4.49
N TYR A 114 6.01 -2.44 -4.70
CA TYR A 114 5.27 -3.17 -3.69
C TYR A 114 5.72 -4.63 -3.61
N ALA A 115 5.42 -5.29 -2.50
CA ALA A 115 5.41 -6.75 -2.48
C ALA A 115 4.41 -7.27 -3.54
N ILE A 116 4.77 -8.33 -4.25
CA ILE A 116 3.91 -8.96 -5.27
C ILE A 116 3.31 -10.23 -4.71
N GLN A 117 4.16 -11.17 -4.29
CA GLN A 117 3.74 -12.42 -3.67
C GLN A 117 4.88 -12.99 -2.81
N ASN A 118 4.55 -13.53 -1.63
CA ASN A 118 5.50 -14.23 -0.77
C ASN A 118 5.50 -15.76 -0.96
N ASP A 119 6.43 -16.44 -0.29
CA ASP A 119 6.59 -17.90 -0.33
C ASP A 119 5.39 -18.68 0.24
N CYS A 120 4.39 -18.00 0.82
CA CYS A 120 3.14 -18.57 1.33
C CYS A 120 1.92 -18.34 0.42
N GLU A 121 2.12 -17.88 -0.83
CA GLU A 121 1.01 -17.56 -1.75
C GLU A 121 0.16 -16.35 -1.32
N LEU A 122 0.70 -15.49 -0.43
CA LEU A 122 0.10 -14.21 -0.08
C LEU A 122 0.54 -13.14 -1.09
N SER A 123 -0.44 -12.52 -1.76
CA SER A 123 -0.27 -11.59 -2.87
C SER A 123 -0.87 -10.22 -2.61
N PHE A 124 -0.31 -9.20 -3.27
CA PHE A 124 -0.71 -7.81 -3.10
C PHE A 124 -0.85 -7.11 -4.46
N GLY A 125 -1.77 -6.16 -4.53
CA GLY A 125 -1.93 -5.20 -5.62
C GLY A 125 -2.38 -3.87 -5.04
N GLU A 126 -1.99 -2.78 -5.67
CA GLU A 126 -2.10 -1.43 -5.12
C GLU A 126 -2.86 -0.48 -6.05
N SER A 127 -3.57 0.49 -5.46
CA SER A 127 -4.04 1.70 -6.14
C SER A 127 -4.18 2.87 -5.17
N THR A 128 -3.73 4.05 -5.60
CA THR A 128 -3.73 5.26 -4.78
C THR A 128 -5.11 5.85 -4.56
N ALA A 129 -5.38 6.46 -3.42
CA ALA A 129 -6.66 7.14 -3.16
C ALA A 129 -6.46 8.57 -2.64
N SER A 130 -7.43 9.44 -2.93
CA SER A 130 -7.47 10.75 -2.28
C SER A 130 -7.98 10.63 -0.84
N ALA A 131 -7.30 11.26 0.12
CA ALA A 131 -7.69 11.30 1.51
C ALA A 131 -7.74 12.72 2.10
N VAL A 132 -8.53 12.88 3.17
CA VAL A 132 -8.79 14.17 3.83
C VAL A 132 -7.71 14.57 4.84
N PHE A 133 -6.96 13.60 5.37
CA PHE A 133 -5.86 13.83 6.30
C PHE A 133 -4.57 13.41 5.63
N ARG A 134 -3.50 14.16 5.92
CA ARG A 134 -2.17 13.94 5.35
C ARG A 134 -1.12 14.04 6.44
N ALA A 135 -0.16 13.13 6.38
CA ALA A 135 1.13 13.24 7.05
C ALA A 135 2.24 13.29 6.00
N ASP A 136 3.40 13.80 6.39
CA ASP A 136 4.62 13.73 5.58
C ASP A 136 5.62 12.77 6.24
N ALA A 137 6.50 12.19 5.42
CA ALA A 137 7.48 11.20 5.82
C ALA A 137 8.52 11.77 6.79
N VAL A 138 8.93 11.02 7.80
CA VAL A 138 10.07 11.39 8.67
C VAL A 138 11.31 11.72 7.83
N GLY A 139 12.05 12.76 8.26
CA GLY A 139 13.20 13.28 7.50
C GLY A 139 12.85 14.40 6.53
N THR A 140 11.58 14.64 6.24
CA THR A 140 11.10 15.85 5.54
C THR A 140 10.74 16.97 6.53
N PRO A 141 10.63 18.24 6.09
CA PRO A 141 10.16 19.32 6.96
C PRO A 141 8.77 19.02 7.53
N ASN A 142 8.65 18.97 8.86
CA ASN A 142 7.43 18.62 9.62
C ASN A 142 6.96 17.16 9.47
N GLY A 143 7.75 16.29 8.84
CA GLY A 143 7.44 14.88 8.68
C GLY A 143 7.38 14.11 10.00
N THR A 144 6.36 13.28 10.15
CA THR A 144 6.08 12.56 11.40
C THR A 144 5.67 11.10 11.22
N ALA A 145 5.30 10.68 10.01
CA ALA A 145 4.92 9.31 9.69
C ALA A 145 6.10 8.53 9.12
N LEU A 146 6.25 7.27 9.52
CA LEU A 146 7.39 6.43 9.11
C LEU A 146 7.09 5.54 7.90
N LEU A 147 5.84 5.10 7.75
CA LEU A 147 5.50 4.02 6.81
C LEU A 147 4.63 4.53 5.65
N ALA A 148 5.01 4.18 4.43
CA ALA A 148 4.17 4.25 3.25
C ALA A 148 3.64 2.85 2.89
N ILE A 149 2.76 2.76 1.89
CA ILE A 149 2.09 1.51 1.55
C ILE A 149 3.04 0.44 0.98
N GLU A 150 4.11 0.86 0.30
CA GLU A 150 5.19 -0.01 -0.20
C GLU A 150 5.82 -0.77 0.97
N GLU A 151 6.32 -0.03 1.97
CA GLU A 151 6.99 -0.63 3.12
C GLU A 151 6.03 -1.46 3.97
N LEU A 152 4.75 -1.07 4.08
CA LEU A 152 3.74 -1.90 4.74
C LEU A 152 3.55 -3.24 4.03
N SER A 153 3.48 -3.24 2.69
CA SER A 153 3.36 -4.48 1.90
C SER A 153 4.60 -5.37 2.05
N HIS A 154 5.80 -4.79 2.07
CA HIS A 154 7.05 -5.51 2.33
C HIS A 154 7.05 -6.17 3.71
N LEU A 155 6.68 -5.41 4.75
CA LEU A 155 6.62 -5.91 6.12
C LEU A 155 5.58 -7.02 6.29
N ALA A 156 4.44 -6.93 5.61
CA ALA A 156 3.45 -8.00 5.59
C ALA A 156 3.98 -9.26 4.91
N ALA A 157 4.52 -9.11 3.70
CA ALA A 157 5.10 -10.22 2.94
C ALA A 157 6.22 -10.94 3.71
N GLU A 158 7.03 -10.19 4.45
CA GLU A 158 8.10 -10.74 5.31
C GLU A 158 7.58 -11.55 6.50
N ARG A 159 6.40 -11.23 7.06
CA ARG A 159 6.06 -11.61 8.45
C ARG A 159 4.87 -12.54 8.60
N VAL A 160 3.99 -12.64 7.60
CA VAL A 160 2.74 -13.41 7.69
C VAL A 160 2.42 -14.14 6.40
N CYS A 161 1.51 -15.12 6.45
CA CYS A 161 1.15 -15.96 5.30
C CYS A 161 -0.31 -15.82 4.87
N THR A 162 -1.17 -15.10 5.60
CA THR A 162 -2.60 -14.96 5.25
C THR A 162 -2.97 -13.49 5.00
N ALA A 163 -3.96 -13.27 4.15
CA ALA A 163 -4.46 -11.95 3.77
C ALA A 163 -5.01 -11.20 4.98
N ARG A 164 -5.73 -11.92 5.86
CA ARG A 164 -6.28 -11.37 7.10
C ARG A 164 -5.19 -10.92 8.07
N GLU A 165 -4.17 -11.74 8.29
CA GLU A 165 -3.02 -11.37 9.14
C GLU A 165 -2.25 -10.20 8.53
N ALA A 166 -2.10 -10.16 7.21
CA ALA A 166 -1.40 -9.09 6.50
C ALA A 166 -2.10 -7.74 6.67
N VAL A 167 -3.42 -7.70 6.44
CA VAL A 167 -4.23 -6.49 6.64
C VAL A 167 -4.14 -6.00 8.08
N GLN A 168 -4.28 -6.90 9.05
CA GLN A 168 -4.19 -6.55 10.47
C GLN A 168 -2.80 -6.00 10.83
N LEU A 169 -1.74 -6.69 10.41
CA LEU A 169 -0.37 -6.30 10.68
C LEU A 169 -0.04 -4.93 10.06
N MET A 170 -0.41 -4.69 8.81
CA MET A 170 -0.19 -3.39 8.15
C MET A 170 -0.92 -2.28 8.88
N GLY A 171 -2.19 -2.52 9.26
CA GLY A 171 -2.99 -1.59 10.03
C GLY A 171 -2.38 -1.24 11.39
N ASP A 172 -1.93 -2.25 12.15
CA ASP A 172 -1.31 -2.06 13.46
C ASP A 172 0.02 -1.30 13.38
N LEU A 173 0.86 -1.63 12.40
CA LEU A 173 2.12 -0.94 12.17
C LEU A 173 1.89 0.52 11.77
N ALA A 174 0.93 0.78 10.90
CA ALA A 174 0.57 2.13 10.49
C ALA A 174 0.01 2.98 11.64
N VAL A 175 -0.81 2.38 12.51
CA VAL A 175 -1.31 3.05 13.72
C VAL A 175 -0.16 3.38 14.67
N GLN A 176 0.81 2.48 14.82
CA GLN A 176 1.93 2.61 15.74
C GLN A 176 3.02 3.59 15.27
N TYR A 177 3.35 3.56 13.97
CA TYR A 177 4.49 4.27 13.40
C TYR A 177 4.10 5.42 12.46
N GLY A 178 2.81 5.63 12.24
CA GLY A 178 2.27 6.64 11.36
C GLY A 178 2.34 6.24 9.90
N PHE A 179 1.35 6.72 9.13
CA PHE A 179 1.23 6.47 7.70
C PHE A 179 1.28 7.76 6.87
N PHE A 180 1.96 7.75 5.74
CA PHE A 180 1.91 8.82 4.73
C PHE A 180 1.70 8.24 3.32
N GLY A 181 0.97 8.94 2.48
CA GLY A 181 0.86 8.64 1.04
C GLY A 181 2.00 9.32 0.27
N PRO A 182 2.85 8.59 -0.47
CA PRO A 182 4.03 9.13 -1.15
C PRO A 182 3.70 10.15 -2.23
N ASP A 183 2.60 9.98 -2.97
CA ASP A 183 2.27 10.79 -4.15
C ASP A 183 1.36 11.99 -3.88
N GLY A 184 1.22 12.35 -2.62
CA GLY A 184 0.40 13.46 -2.18
C GLY A 184 -1.12 13.19 -2.18
N GLY A 185 -1.56 11.99 -2.61
CA GLY A 185 -2.94 11.48 -2.46
C GLY A 185 -3.38 11.28 -1.00
N ALA A 186 -2.41 11.16 -0.09
CA ALA A 186 -2.60 11.04 1.37
C ALA A 186 -3.35 9.77 1.84
N GLY A 187 -3.86 8.95 0.94
CA GLY A 187 -4.42 7.63 1.20
C GLY A 187 -4.03 6.63 0.12
N GLU A 188 -4.02 5.36 0.48
CA GLU A 188 -3.64 4.27 -0.42
C GLU A 188 -4.60 3.10 -0.23
N MET A 189 -4.67 2.22 -1.22
CA MET A 189 -5.42 0.98 -1.12
C MET A 189 -4.60 -0.21 -1.56
N LEU A 190 -4.83 -1.33 -0.88
CA LEU A 190 -4.34 -2.62 -1.33
C LEU A 190 -5.50 -3.59 -1.54
N VAL A 191 -5.40 -4.40 -2.59
CA VAL A 191 -6.02 -5.71 -2.63
C VAL A 191 -5.01 -6.72 -2.13
N VAL A 192 -5.38 -7.50 -1.13
CA VAL A 192 -4.52 -8.49 -0.47
C VAL A 192 -5.22 -9.83 -0.53
N GLY A 193 -4.58 -10.87 -1.05
CA GLY A 193 -5.20 -12.18 -1.23
C GLY A 193 -4.26 -13.33 -0.95
N ASP A 194 -4.81 -14.40 -0.41
CA ASP A 194 -4.17 -15.70 -0.24
C ASP A 194 -5.03 -16.78 -0.94
N PRO A 195 -4.71 -18.08 -0.87
CA PRO A 195 -5.53 -19.11 -1.53
C PRO A 195 -6.98 -19.21 -1.05
N ASP A 196 -7.32 -18.66 0.12
CA ASP A 196 -8.62 -18.83 0.77
C ASP A 196 -9.51 -17.58 0.68
N GLU A 197 -8.95 -16.38 0.85
CA GLU A 197 -9.70 -15.13 0.88
C GLU A 197 -8.98 -13.93 0.25
N VAL A 198 -9.75 -12.91 -0.14
CA VAL A 198 -9.25 -11.64 -0.68
C VAL A 198 -9.87 -10.49 0.10
N PHE A 199 -9.06 -9.49 0.44
CA PHE A 199 -9.46 -8.25 1.09
C PHE A 199 -9.15 -7.04 0.22
N VAL A 200 -10.04 -6.05 0.28
CA VAL A 200 -9.69 -4.67 -0.03
C VAL A 200 -9.35 -3.96 1.27
N PHE A 201 -8.20 -3.30 1.32
CA PHE A 201 -7.66 -2.55 2.45
C PHE A 201 -7.54 -1.08 2.04
N HIS A 202 -8.15 -0.19 2.80
CA HIS A 202 -8.00 1.25 2.67
C HIS A 202 -7.19 1.79 3.84
N ILE A 203 -6.31 2.74 3.58
CA ILE A 203 -5.52 3.40 4.62
C ILE A 203 -5.30 4.88 4.30
N LEU A 204 -5.30 5.71 5.34
CA LEU A 204 -4.93 7.12 5.29
C LEU A 204 -4.29 7.56 6.60
N SER A 205 -3.62 8.71 6.60
CA SER A 205 -3.11 9.33 7.83
C SER A 205 -4.26 9.70 8.79
N ASP A 206 -3.96 9.81 10.08
CA ASP A 206 -4.90 10.38 11.05
C ASP A 206 -4.74 11.92 11.19
N PRO A 207 -5.69 12.62 11.85
CA PRO A 207 -5.60 14.08 12.06
C PRO A 207 -4.37 14.55 12.84
N THR A 208 -3.71 13.66 13.59
CA THR A 208 -2.49 14.01 14.35
C THR A 208 -1.21 13.90 13.51
N ALA A 209 -1.31 13.37 12.28
CA ALA A 209 -0.21 13.04 11.37
C ALA A 209 0.79 12.00 11.92
N ARG A 210 0.47 11.35 13.03
CA ARG A 210 1.38 10.41 13.74
C ARG A 210 0.85 8.98 13.78
N SER A 211 -0.37 8.77 13.32
CA SER A 211 -1.04 7.47 13.28
C SER A 211 -1.73 7.28 11.93
N ALA A 212 -2.59 6.28 11.83
CA ALA A 212 -3.34 5.96 10.63
C ALA A 212 -4.79 5.62 10.95
N ILE A 213 -5.66 5.81 9.97
CA ILE A 213 -7.01 5.29 9.93
C ILE A 213 -7.04 4.26 8.80
N TRP A 214 -7.65 3.12 9.04
CA TRP A 214 -7.75 2.08 8.03
C TRP A 214 -9.01 1.25 8.22
N ALA A 215 -9.47 0.65 7.12
CA ALA A 215 -10.55 -0.32 7.09
C ALA A 215 -10.24 -1.36 6.02
N ALA A 216 -10.73 -2.57 6.21
CA ALA A 216 -10.69 -3.59 5.20
C ALA A 216 -12.00 -4.35 5.13
N GLN A 217 -12.33 -4.80 3.92
CA GLN A 217 -13.49 -5.61 3.64
C GLN A 217 -13.07 -6.85 2.87
N ARG A 218 -13.51 -8.03 3.33
CA ARG A 218 -13.37 -9.27 2.57
C ARG A 218 -14.24 -9.18 1.31
N VAL A 219 -13.66 -9.47 0.15
CA VAL A 219 -14.41 -9.61 -1.11
C VAL A 219 -15.35 -10.81 -0.97
N PRO A 220 -16.68 -10.62 -1.10
CA PRO A 220 -17.62 -11.72 -0.95
C PRO A 220 -17.35 -12.86 -1.94
N GLU A 221 -17.62 -14.09 -1.51
CA GLU A 221 -17.54 -15.26 -2.38
C GLU A 221 -18.47 -15.09 -3.60
N GLY A 222 -17.93 -15.29 -4.80
CA GLY A 222 -18.66 -15.14 -6.06
C GLY A 222 -18.59 -13.74 -6.64
N GLU A 223 -17.91 -12.81 -5.97
CA GLU A 223 -17.72 -11.44 -6.43
C GLU A 223 -16.28 -11.14 -6.89
N VAL A 224 -16.18 -10.08 -7.68
CA VAL A 224 -14.95 -9.42 -8.11
C VAL A 224 -15.01 -7.99 -7.62
N MET A 225 -13.93 -7.51 -7.00
CA MET A 225 -13.76 -6.11 -6.67
C MET A 225 -12.84 -5.44 -7.68
N VAL A 226 -13.12 -4.18 -8.00
CA VAL A 226 -12.28 -3.32 -8.84
C VAL A 226 -12.22 -1.95 -8.18
N ALA A 227 -11.02 -1.40 -8.04
CA ALA A 227 -10.81 -0.04 -7.58
C ALA A 227 -9.80 0.66 -8.49
N ALA A 228 -10.19 1.81 -9.01
CA ALA A 228 -9.25 2.80 -9.54
C ALA A 228 -8.85 3.72 -8.38
N ASN A 229 -8.43 4.96 -8.65
CA ASN A 229 -7.84 5.84 -7.65
C ASN A 229 -8.83 6.50 -6.64
N HIS A 230 -9.70 5.71 -6.02
CA HIS A 230 -10.70 6.17 -5.06
C HIS A 230 -11.15 5.04 -4.13
N PHE A 231 -11.29 5.35 -2.82
CA PHE A 231 -11.84 4.42 -1.83
C PHE A 231 -13.20 3.83 -2.25
N VAL A 232 -13.32 2.49 -2.21
CA VAL A 232 -14.52 1.75 -2.65
C VAL A 232 -15.36 1.11 -1.55
N ILE A 233 -14.79 0.78 -0.38
CA ILE A 233 -15.53 0.40 0.84
C ILE A 233 -16.48 1.55 1.23
N ARG A 234 -17.78 1.25 1.30
CA ARG A 234 -18.84 2.26 1.55
C ARG A 234 -19.38 2.23 2.97
N GLU A 235 -19.53 1.03 3.52
CA GLU A 235 -20.08 0.78 4.85
C GLU A 235 -19.10 -0.15 5.57
N VAL A 236 -18.90 0.09 6.86
CA VAL A 236 -18.02 -0.73 7.70
C VAL A 236 -18.76 -1.09 8.97
N ASP A 237 -18.84 -2.39 9.23
CA ASP A 237 -19.40 -2.98 10.45
C ASP A 237 -18.28 -3.75 11.16
N LEU A 238 -17.68 -3.14 12.18
CA LEU A 238 -16.57 -3.75 12.94
C LEU A 238 -17.03 -4.85 13.91
N ASP A 239 -18.34 -5.02 14.12
CA ASP A 239 -18.87 -6.15 14.88
C ASP A 239 -18.89 -7.43 14.02
N ASP A 240 -18.91 -7.29 12.69
CA ASP A 240 -18.73 -8.40 11.74
C ASP A 240 -17.25 -8.59 11.39
N ALA A 241 -16.52 -9.20 12.34
CA ALA A 241 -15.09 -9.49 12.18
C ALA A 241 -14.78 -10.52 11.06
N ASP A 242 -15.78 -11.27 10.58
CA ASP A 242 -15.60 -12.19 9.45
C ASP A 242 -15.44 -11.40 8.15
N ARG A 243 -16.23 -10.34 7.97
CA ARG A 243 -16.24 -9.51 6.76
C ARG A 243 -15.35 -8.27 6.85
N PHE A 244 -15.17 -7.69 8.04
CA PHE A 244 -14.49 -6.41 8.19
C PHE A 244 -13.36 -6.44 9.22
N LEU A 245 -12.36 -5.62 8.96
CA LEU A 245 -11.31 -5.25 9.90
C LEU A 245 -11.14 -3.73 9.83
N GLY A 246 -10.60 -3.10 10.88
CA GLY A 246 -10.36 -1.67 10.84
C GLY A 246 -9.76 -1.10 12.10
N SER A 247 -9.37 0.17 12.03
CA SER A 247 -8.82 0.86 13.18
C SER A 247 -9.92 1.15 14.23
N PRO A 248 -9.65 0.92 15.53
CA PRO A 248 -10.67 1.01 16.59
C PRO A 248 -11.18 2.46 16.82
N HIS A 249 -10.59 3.44 16.17
CA HIS A 249 -10.94 4.86 16.33
C HIS A 249 -11.58 5.46 15.09
N MET A 250 -11.73 4.70 13.99
CA MET A 250 -12.21 5.20 12.71
C MET A 250 -13.57 5.92 12.83
N HIS A 251 -14.60 5.25 13.38
CA HIS A 251 -15.93 5.86 13.52
C HIS A 251 -15.90 7.12 14.39
N ARG A 252 -15.14 7.10 15.48
CA ARG A 252 -14.99 8.27 16.37
C ARG A 252 -14.36 9.45 15.63
N VAL A 253 -13.29 9.22 14.88
CA VAL A 253 -12.61 10.28 14.12
C VAL A 253 -13.52 10.81 13.02
N ALA A 254 -14.21 9.93 12.29
CA ALA A 254 -15.16 10.33 11.25
C ALA A 254 -16.26 11.26 11.80
N LEU A 255 -16.86 10.90 12.95
CA LEU A 255 -17.89 11.73 13.59
C LEU A 255 -17.34 13.07 14.12
N GLN A 256 -16.17 13.07 14.76
CA GLN A 256 -15.55 14.29 15.30
C GLN A 256 -15.24 15.33 14.23
N HIS A 257 -14.92 14.88 13.01
CA HIS A 257 -14.56 15.74 11.89
C HIS A 257 -15.71 15.95 10.89
N GLY A 258 -16.93 15.47 11.18
CA GLY A 258 -18.09 15.65 10.31
C GLY A 258 -18.00 14.88 8.97
N LEU A 259 -17.23 13.80 8.96
CA LEU A 259 -16.98 12.94 7.79
C LEU A 259 -17.89 11.70 7.75
N GLY A 260 -18.82 11.57 8.70
CA GLY A 260 -19.78 10.47 8.78
C GLY A 260 -21.12 10.93 9.36
N THR A 261 -22.19 10.20 9.03
CA THR A 261 -23.57 10.54 9.43
C THR A 261 -23.99 9.90 10.76
N GLY A 262 -23.25 8.89 11.25
CA GLY A 262 -23.60 8.13 12.46
C GLY A 262 -24.74 7.12 12.26
N GLU A 263 -25.26 6.98 11.04
CA GLU A 263 -26.18 5.92 10.66
C GLU A 263 -25.36 4.77 10.06
N GLY A 264 -25.36 3.59 10.69
CA GLY A 264 -24.60 2.42 10.25
C GLY A 264 -23.33 2.10 11.07
N SER A 265 -23.21 2.63 12.29
CA SER A 265 -22.26 2.16 13.31
C SER A 265 -22.87 1.14 14.24
#